data_AF-A0A554IZL1-F1
#
_entry.id   AF-A0A554IZL1-F1
#
_cell.length_a   1.000
_cell.length_b   1.000
_cell.length_c   1.000
_cell.angle_alpha   90.00
_cell.angle_beta   90.00
_cell.angle_gamma   90.00
#
_symmetry.space_group_name_H-M   'P 1'
#
loop_
_entity.id
_entity.type
_entity.pdbx_description
1 polymer ?
#
loop_
_entity_poly.entity_id
_entity_poly.type
_entity_poly.pdbx_seq_one_letter_code
_entity_poly.pdbx_strand_id
1 'polypeptide(L)'
;TIEEQQELFTALRNLEKALHNCFQPNLLNFAFLGNETKHLHGHVIPRYKSPRKFMGIIFTDDLWGKNYRTNHGYVFSKEVLNKVRDLLKNSLRRQHGTSSGKKRT
;
A
#
# COMPACT_ATOMS: atom_id res chain seq x y z
N THR A 1 -6.23 -22.64 0.61
CA THR A 1 -5.77 -23.65 -0.37
C THR A 1 -4.59 -23.09 -1.16
N ILE A 2 -4.01 -23.83 -2.11
CA ILE A 2 -2.92 -23.32 -2.98
C ILE A 2 -3.45 -22.18 -3.86
N GLU A 3 -4.70 -22.31 -4.33
CA GLU A 3 -5.38 -21.30 -5.15
C GLU A 3 -5.52 -19.97 -4.39
N GLU A 4 -6.02 -20.01 -3.15
CA GLU A 4 -6.13 -18.82 -2.30
C GLU A 4 -4.77 -18.18 -1.99
N GLN A 5 -3.73 -18.99 -1.80
CA GLN A 5 -2.37 -18.49 -1.60
C GLN A 5 -1.87 -17.74 -2.85
N GLN A 6 -2.04 -18.32 -4.03
CA GLN A 6 -1.66 -17.68 -5.30
C GLN A 6 -2.44 -16.39 -5.56
N GLU A 7 -3.73 -16.38 -5.21
CA GLU A 7 -4.57 -15.18 -5.26
C GLU A 7 -4.03 -14.09 -4.34
N LEU A 8 -3.68 -14.42 -3.08
CA LEU A 8 -3.06 -13.48 -2.14
C LEU A 8 -1.77 -12.88 -2.71
N PHE A 9 -0.87 -13.69 -3.25
CA PHE A 9 0.37 -13.19 -3.88
C PHE A 9 0.10 -12.28 -5.08
N THR A 10 -0.95 -12.56 -5.84
CA THR A 10 -1.37 -11.70 -6.96
C THR A 10 -1.92 -10.36 -6.45
N ALA A 11 -2.76 -10.39 -5.41
CA ALA A 11 -3.25 -9.19 -4.76
C ALA A 11 -2.12 -8.32 -4.18
N LEU A 12 -1.13 -8.93 -3.50
CA LEU A 12 0.03 -8.24 -2.94
C LEU A 12 0.87 -7.55 -4.03
N ARG A 13 1.15 -8.24 -5.16
CA ARG A 13 1.89 -7.64 -6.29
C ARG A 13 1.15 -6.48 -6.94
N ASN A 14 -0.18 -6.58 -7.07
CA ASN A 14 -1.00 -5.50 -7.62
C ASN A 14 -1.03 -4.29 -6.66
N LEU A 15 -1.09 -4.55 -5.36
CA LEU A 15 -1.03 -3.54 -4.32
C LEU A 15 0.34 -2.84 -4.28
N GLU A 16 1.45 -3.60 -4.36
CA GLU A 16 2.81 -3.06 -4.47
C GLU A 16 2.93 -2.07 -5.63
N LYS A 17 2.54 -2.51 -6.84
CA LYS A 17 2.54 -1.64 -8.03
C LYS A 17 1.67 -0.41 -7.81
N ALA A 18 0.50 -0.56 -7.19
CA ALA A 18 -0.40 0.56 -6.94
C ALA A 18 0.21 1.58 -5.97
N LEU A 19 0.83 1.11 -4.89
CA LEU A 19 1.50 1.93 -3.89
C LEU A 19 2.70 2.66 -4.50
N HIS A 20 3.51 1.99 -5.32
CA HIS A 20 4.58 2.63 -6.07
C HIS A 20 4.03 3.74 -6.97
N ASN A 21 3.04 3.44 -7.80
CA ASN A 21 2.45 4.44 -8.69
C ASN A 21 1.86 5.65 -7.95
N CYS A 22 1.20 5.43 -6.81
CA CYS A 22 0.48 6.50 -6.11
C CYS A 22 1.38 7.32 -5.18
N PHE A 23 2.33 6.68 -4.50
CA PHE A 23 3.02 7.29 -3.36
C PHE A 23 4.55 7.21 -3.42
N GLN A 24 5.11 6.46 -4.36
CA GLN A 24 6.56 6.38 -4.60
C GLN A 24 7.35 6.11 -3.29
N PRO A 25 7.02 5.04 -2.54
CA PRO A 25 7.80 4.66 -1.37
C PRO A 25 9.19 4.19 -1.76
N ASN A 26 10.13 4.36 -0.85
CA ASN A 26 11.48 3.87 -1.03
C ASN A 26 11.59 2.36 -0.73
N LEU A 27 10.72 1.86 0.15
CA LEU A 27 10.65 0.45 0.54
C LEU A 27 9.20 0.12 0.93
N LEU A 28 8.80 -1.13 0.74
CA LEU A 28 7.58 -1.69 1.34
C LEU A 28 7.96 -2.71 2.41
N ASN A 29 7.28 -2.67 3.56
CA ASN A 29 7.32 -3.76 4.54
C ASN A 29 6.02 -4.55 4.48
N PHE A 30 6.14 -5.87 4.48
CA PHE A 30 5.02 -6.80 4.54
C PHE A 30 5.11 -7.59 5.85
N ALA A 31 4.02 -7.67 6.61
CA ALA A 31 3.98 -8.41 7.88
C ALA A 31 2.64 -9.11 8.09
N PHE A 32 2.69 -10.42 8.35
CA PHE A 32 1.55 -11.26 8.71
C PHE A 32 1.88 -11.93 10.06
N LEU A 33 1.43 -11.34 11.17
CA LEU A 33 1.87 -11.73 12.52
C LEU A 33 0.82 -12.56 13.28
N GLY A 34 -0.42 -12.04 13.42
CA GLY A 34 -1.53 -12.79 14.03
C GLY A 34 -1.47 -12.95 15.56
N ASN A 35 -0.66 -12.14 16.27
CA ASN A 35 -0.51 -12.25 17.73
C ASN A 35 -1.83 -11.97 18.46
N GLU A 36 -2.45 -10.81 18.23
CA GLU A 36 -3.69 -10.38 18.91
C GLU A 36 -4.96 -10.82 18.16
N THR A 37 -5.05 -10.55 16.84
CA THR A 37 -6.20 -10.92 16.01
C THR A 37 -5.93 -12.21 15.24
N LYS A 38 -6.79 -13.22 15.44
CA LYS A 38 -6.62 -14.58 14.87
C LYS A 38 -7.13 -14.76 13.44
N HIS A 39 -7.80 -13.75 12.89
CA HIS A 39 -8.10 -13.69 11.46
C HIS A 39 -6.83 -13.32 10.68
N LEU A 40 -6.49 -14.05 9.61
CA LEU A 40 -5.33 -13.73 8.79
C LEU A 40 -5.46 -12.32 8.20
N HIS A 41 -4.48 -11.47 8.47
CA HIS A 41 -4.38 -10.12 7.92
C HIS A 41 -2.92 -9.77 7.70
N GLY A 42 -2.68 -8.94 6.68
CA GLY A 42 -1.35 -8.46 6.34
C GLY A 42 -1.27 -6.96 6.49
N HIS A 43 -0.18 -6.48 7.07
CA HIS A 43 0.20 -5.07 7.01
C HIS A 43 1.11 -4.87 5.80
N VAL A 44 0.77 -3.90 4.94
CA VAL A 44 1.61 -3.42 3.84
C VAL A 44 1.94 -1.96 4.13
N ILE A 45 3.20 -1.70 4.50
CA ILE A 45 3.63 -0.40 5.02
C ILE A 45 4.59 0.26 4.04
N PRO A 46 4.17 1.33 3.36
CA PRO A 46 5.06 2.20 2.58
C PRO A 46 6.04 2.94 3.50
N ARG A 47 7.33 2.83 3.21
CA ARG A 47 8.43 3.44 3.98
C ARG A 47 9.13 4.52 3.15
N TYR A 48 9.57 5.59 3.80
CA TYR A 48 10.09 6.78 3.09
C TYR A 48 11.40 7.28 3.69
N LYS A 49 12.46 7.38 2.87
CA LYS A 49 13.74 7.95 3.30
C LYS A 49 13.68 9.47 3.46
N SER A 50 12.75 10.11 2.77
CA SER A 50 12.53 11.56 2.80
C SER A 50 11.04 11.88 2.92
N PRO A 51 10.68 13.06 3.46
CA PRO A 51 9.28 13.45 3.62
C PRO A 51 8.48 13.39 2.31
N ARG A 52 7.18 13.15 2.42
CA ARG A 52 6.23 13.19 1.30
C ARG A 52 5.15 14.23 1.58
N LYS A 53 4.89 15.10 0.61
CA LYS A 53 3.80 16.07 0.70
C LYS A 53 2.56 15.51 0.02
N PHE A 54 1.44 15.49 0.73
CA PHE A 54 0.16 15.04 0.19
C PHE A 54 -0.98 15.89 0.77
N MET A 55 -1.79 16.49 -0.10
CA MET A 55 -2.88 17.41 0.30
C MET A 55 -2.44 18.50 1.28
N GLY A 56 -1.24 19.06 1.09
CA GLY A 56 -0.67 20.08 1.97
C GLY A 56 -0.06 19.54 3.27
N ILE A 57 -0.27 18.26 3.61
CA ILE A 57 0.27 17.60 4.79
C ILE A 57 1.64 17.01 4.46
N ILE A 58 2.59 17.15 5.38
CA ILE A 58 3.91 16.52 5.30
C ILE A 58 3.86 15.22 6.09
N PHE A 59 4.15 14.11 5.42
CA PHE A 59 4.29 12.79 6.02
C PHE A 59 5.78 12.47 6.13
N THR A 60 6.23 12.13 7.34
CA THR A 60 7.59 11.70 7.63
C THR A 60 7.58 10.25 8.13
N ASP A 61 8.67 9.53 7.86
CA ASP A 61 8.94 8.21 8.44
C ASP A 61 10.11 8.37 9.40
N ASP A 62 9.80 8.80 10.62
CA ASP A 62 10.81 9.11 11.65
C ASP A 62 11.61 7.86 12.09
N LEU A 63 11.13 6.67 11.72
CA LEU A 63 11.75 5.38 12.02
C LEU A 63 12.34 4.71 10.76
N TRP A 64 12.69 5.48 9.72
CA TRP A 64 13.38 4.96 8.55
C TRP A 64 14.64 4.14 8.94
N GLY A 65 14.76 2.93 8.38
CA GLY A 65 15.84 1.99 8.72
C GLY A 65 15.65 1.25 10.06
N LYS A 66 14.53 1.47 10.76
CA LYS A 66 14.11 0.75 11.96
C LYS A 66 12.72 0.11 11.76
N ASN A 67 12.27 -0.65 12.75
CA ASN A 67 10.91 -1.17 12.77
C ASN A 67 9.90 -0.03 12.70
N TYR A 68 8.89 -0.19 11.85
CA TYR A 68 7.81 0.79 11.73
C TYR A 68 7.01 0.86 13.04
N ARG A 69 6.41 2.01 13.31
CA ARG A 69 5.45 2.18 14.40
C ARG A 69 4.33 3.09 13.94
N THR A 70 3.11 2.62 14.06
CA THR A 70 1.92 3.44 13.79
C THR A 70 1.72 4.42 14.95
N ASN A 71 1.49 5.69 14.65
CA ASN A 71 1.05 6.65 15.65
C ASN A 71 -0.48 6.80 15.56
N HIS A 72 -1.19 6.14 16.47
CA HIS A 72 -2.66 6.14 16.54
C HIS A 72 -3.26 7.48 16.98
N GLY A 73 -2.45 8.42 17.47
CA GLY A 73 -2.88 9.78 17.80
C GLY A 73 -3.03 10.71 16.60
N TYR A 74 -2.48 10.35 15.42
CA TYR A 74 -2.68 11.14 14.20
C TYR A 74 -4.06 10.85 13.61
N VAL A 75 -4.98 11.79 13.81
CA VAL A 75 -6.31 11.77 13.18
C VAL A 75 -6.27 12.58 11.90
N PHE A 76 -6.57 11.94 10.78
CA PHE A 76 -6.69 12.61 9.48
C PHE A 76 -8.15 12.92 9.17
N SER A 77 -8.38 14.01 8.42
CA SER A 77 -9.72 14.33 7.95
C SER A 77 -10.25 13.24 7.02
N LYS A 78 -11.58 13.07 6.99
CA LYS A 78 -12.25 12.13 6.08
C LYS A 78 -11.89 12.40 4.62
N GLU A 79 -11.62 13.65 4.27
CA GLU A 79 -11.20 14.06 2.94
C GLU A 79 -9.85 13.44 2.54
N VAL A 80 -8.84 13.53 3.41
CA VAL A 80 -7.51 12.94 3.19
C VAL A 80 -7.63 11.42 3.04
N LEU A 81 -8.38 10.77 3.94
CA LEU A 81 -8.60 9.32 3.89
C LEU A 81 -9.30 8.89 2.60
N ASN A 82 -10.35 9.61 2.19
CA ASN A 82 -11.05 9.36 0.93
C ASN A 82 -10.12 9.54 -0.27
N LYS A 83 -9.26 10.57 -0.26
CA LYS A 83 -8.35 10.81 -1.38
C LYS A 83 -7.31 9.70 -1.52
N VAL A 84 -6.74 9.23 -0.40
CA VAL A 84 -5.82 8.07 -0.38
C VAL A 84 -6.53 6.82 -0.95
N ARG A 85 -7.74 6.52 -0.45
CA ARG A 85 -8.56 5.40 -0.94
C ARG A 85 -8.79 5.50 -2.46
N ASP A 86 -9.21 6.67 -2.94
CA ASP A 86 -9.61 6.85 -4.33
C ASP A 86 -8.40 6.76 -5.28
N LEU A 87 -7.24 7.28 -4.89
CA LEU A 87 -5.99 7.12 -5.65
C LEU A 87 -5.60 5.65 -5.79
N LEU A 88 -5.59 4.92 -4.68
CA LEU A 88 -5.26 3.48 -4.68
C LEU A 88 -6.27 2.67 -5.50
N LYS A 89 -7.57 2.90 -5.29
CA LYS A 89 -8.64 2.22 -6.03
C LYS A 89 -8.53 2.47 -7.54
N ASN A 90 -8.24 3.70 -7.94
CA ASN A 90 -8.07 4.05 -9.36
C ASN A 90 -6.81 3.41 -9.95
N SER A 91 -5.70 3.39 -9.19
CA SER A 91 -4.46 2.72 -9.62
C SER A 91 -4.66 1.21 -9.81
N LEU A 92 -5.33 0.54 -8.87
CA LEU A 92 -5.67 -0.87 -8.97
C LEU A 92 -6.59 -1.17 -10.17
N ARG A 93 -7.60 -0.32 -10.43
CA ARG A 93 -8.50 -0.47 -11.59
C ARG A 93 -7.76 -0.35 -12.92
N ARG A 94 -6.86 0.62 -13.06
CA ARG A 94 -6.07 0.82 -14.29
C ARG A 94 -5.22 -0.40 -14.62
N GLN A 95 -4.65 -1.06 -13.61
CA GLN A 95 -3.86 -2.28 -13.81
C GLN A 95 -4.68 -3.43 -14.44
N HIS A 96 -5.97 -3.52 -14.15
CA HIS A 96 -6.85 -4.53 -14.74
C HIS A 96 -7.28 -4.17 -16.17
N GLY A 97 -7.37 -2.87 -16.51
CA GLY A 97 -7.69 -2.40 -17.87
C GLY A 97 -6.52 -2.48 -18.86
N THR A 98 -5.28 -2.57 -18.41
CA THR A 98 -4.08 -2.62 -19.26
C THR A 98 -3.68 -4.02 -19.74
N SER A 99 -4.38 -5.07 -19.31
CA SER A 99 -4.04 -6.47 -19.63
C SER A 99 -4.65 -7.00 -20.94
N SER A 100 -5.42 -6.20 -21.69
CA SER A 100 -6.07 -6.59 -22.94
C SER A 100 -5.33 -6.19 -24.23
N GLY A 101 -4.11 -5.64 -24.13
CA GLY A 101 -3.40 -5.06 -25.27
C GLY A 101 -1.93 -5.43 -25.36
N LYS A 102 -1.60 -6.72 -25.52
CA LYS A 102 -0.28 -7.11 -26.03
C LYS A 102 -0.35 -8.38 -26.89
N LYS A 103 -0.92 -8.25 -28.09
CA LYS A 103 -0.48 -9.10 -29.21
C LYS A 103 0.94 -8.68 -29.54
N ARG A 104 1.93 -9.46 -29.12
CA ARG A 104 3.28 -9.39 -29.67
C ARG A 104 3.28 -10.19 -30.97
N THR A 105 3.46 -9.46 -32.06
CA THR A 105 3.92 -9.91 -33.37
C THR A 105 5.23 -10.66 -33.26
#